data_AF-A0A841HQG4-F1
#
_entry.id   AF-A0A841HQG4-F1
#
_cell.length_a   1.000
_cell.length_b   1.000
_cell.length_c   1.000
_cell.angle_alpha   90.00
_cell.angle_beta   90.00
_cell.angle_gamma   90.00
#
_symmetry.space_group_name_H-M   'P 1'
#
loop_
_entity.id
_entity.type
_entity.pdbx_description
1 polymer ?
#
loop_
_entity_poly.entity_id
_entity_poly.type
_entity_poly.pdbx_seq_one_letter_code
_entity_poly.pdbx_strand_id
1 'polypeptide(L)'
;MRISFIDPPAVRHLGELASLKKAILSHFDGDSGLRFHSDEDRWQAILRHYNPTQRLLIAGQIRELLSRDDSFVLAFWDKHSDYFGFETADEVRQYLSGKLRLFEQDSLSGSPVQESQPPL
;
A
#
# COMPACT_ATOMS: atom_id res chain seq x y z
N MET A 1 -19.37 14.23 26.05
CA MET A 1 -18.89 12.85 25.89
C MET A 1 -17.78 12.87 24.85
N ARG A 2 -16.51 12.77 25.25
CA ARG A 2 -15.36 12.73 24.32
C ARG A 2 -15.13 11.27 23.96
N ILE A 3 -15.32 10.91 22.70
CA ILE A 3 -14.97 9.58 22.20
C ILE A 3 -13.45 9.59 22.08
N SER A 4 -12.78 8.97 23.05
CA SER A 4 -11.36 8.64 22.95
C SER A 4 -11.24 7.57 21.86
N PHE A 5 -10.65 7.93 20.73
CA PHE A 5 -10.13 6.93 19.81
C PHE A 5 -9.00 6.21 20.55
N ILE A 6 -9.24 4.95 20.89
CA ILE A 6 -8.19 4.07 21.39
C ILE A 6 -7.24 3.86 20.21
N ASP A 7 -6.12 4.60 20.19
CA ASP A 7 -4.94 4.21 19.43
C ASP A 7 -4.58 2.77 19.87
N PRO A 8 -4.65 1.74 19.01
CA PRO A 8 -4.25 0.41 19.42
C PRO A 8 -2.73 0.41 19.64
N PRO A 9 -2.23 0.12 20.85
CA PRO A 9 -0.81 0.27 21.18
C PRO A 9 0.07 -0.90 20.68
N ALA A 10 -0.26 -1.55 19.55
CA ALA A 10 0.31 -2.86 19.22
C ALA A 10 0.80 -3.04 17.76
N VAL A 11 1.18 -1.96 17.05
CA VAL A 11 1.87 -2.07 15.73
C VAL A 11 3.11 -1.17 15.67
N ARG A 12 3.81 -0.95 16.79
CA ARG A 12 5.08 -0.18 16.80
C ARG A 12 6.35 -1.00 16.55
N HIS A 13 6.25 -2.32 16.33
CA HIS A 13 7.44 -3.19 16.24
C HIS A 13 7.49 -4.19 15.08
N LEU A 14 6.46 -4.28 14.24
CA LEU A 14 6.63 -4.85 12.89
C LEU A 14 7.14 -3.68 12.05
N GLY A 15 8.43 -3.67 11.72
CA GLY A 15 9.19 -2.48 11.27
C GLY A 15 8.38 -1.46 10.46
N GLU A 16 8.62 -0.18 10.72
CA GLU A 16 7.92 0.95 10.08
C GLU A 16 7.69 0.69 8.58
N LEU A 17 6.42 0.75 8.15
CA LEU A 17 5.99 0.51 6.76
C LEU A 17 6.42 -0.85 6.17
N ALA A 18 6.61 -1.90 6.98
CA ALA A 18 7.18 -3.18 6.54
C ALA A 18 6.43 -3.88 5.40
N SER A 19 5.10 -3.81 5.37
CA SER A 19 4.31 -4.46 4.32
C SER A 19 4.43 -3.73 2.99
N LEU A 20 4.37 -2.39 3.02
CA LEU A 20 4.64 -1.54 1.87
C LEU A 20 6.07 -1.74 1.36
N LYS A 21 7.05 -1.69 2.26
CA LYS A 21 8.46 -1.95 1.93
C LYS A 21 8.64 -3.29 1.23
N LYS A 22 8.07 -4.36 1.77
CA LYS A 22 8.17 -5.70 1.16
C LYS A 22 7.53 -5.73 -0.22
N ALA A 23 6.37 -5.08 -0.39
CA ALA A 23 5.67 -5.02 -1.66
C ALA A 23 6.50 -4.30 -2.73
N ILE A 24 7.06 -3.14 -2.40
CA ILE A 24 7.90 -2.37 -3.32
C ILE A 24 9.16 -3.17 -3.69
N LEU A 25 9.94 -3.64 -2.72
CA LEU A 25 11.16 -4.40 -2.97
C LEU A 25 10.94 -5.66 -3.83
N SER A 26 9.78 -6.30 -3.74
CA SER A 26 9.51 -7.53 -4.50
C SER A 26 9.10 -7.28 -5.96
N HIS A 27 8.66 -6.07 -6.28
CA HIS A 27 8.04 -5.74 -7.58
C HIS A 27 8.69 -4.55 -8.30
N PHE A 28 9.56 -3.79 -7.63
CA PHE A 28 10.29 -2.62 -8.15
C PHE A 28 11.81 -2.78 -7.96
N ASP A 29 12.31 -4.01 -7.89
CA ASP A 29 13.75 -4.28 -7.95
C ASP A 29 14.34 -4.02 -9.35
N GLY A 30 15.66 -3.96 -9.47
CA GLY A 30 16.36 -3.73 -10.74
C GLY A 30 15.99 -4.71 -11.87
N ASP A 31 15.57 -5.94 -11.53
CA ASP A 31 15.15 -6.96 -12.50
C ASP A 31 13.65 -6.90 -12.84
N SER A 32 12.89 -6.03 -12.17
CA SER A 32 11.44 -5.90 -12.36
C SER A 32 11.08 -5.54 -13.80
N GLY A 33 11.95 -4.86 -14.54
CA GLY A 33 11.75 -4.54 -15.97
C GLY A 33 11.73 -5.77 -16.89
N LEU A 34 12.28 -6.90 -16.44
CA LEU A 34 12.20 -8.19 -17.15
C LEU A 34 10.87 -8.91 -16.87
N ARG A 35 10.22 -8.60 -15.73
CA ARG A 35 8.99 -9.26 -15.26
C ARG A 35 7.73 -8.48 -15.59
N PHE A 36 7.83 -7.16 -15.70
CA PHE A 36 6.69 -6.27 -15.85
C PHE A 36 6.92 -5.30 -17.01
N HIS A 37 5.91 -5.15 -17.86
CA HIS A 37 5.97 -4.29 -19.05
C HIS A 37 5.63 -2.83 -18.72
N SER A 38 4.98 -2.58 -17.60
CA SER A 38 4.60 -1.25 -17.15
C SER A 38 4.49 -1.16 -15.63
N ASP A 39 4.40 0.08 -15.15
CA ASP A 39 4.10 0.35 -13.75
C ASP A 39 2.74 -0.13 -13.31
N GLU A 40 1.75 -0.02 -14.18
CA GLU A 40 0.42 -0.52 -13.87
C GLU A 40 0.45 -2.03 -13.65
N ASP A 41 1.22 -2.76 -14.47
CA ASP A 41 1.37 -4.22 -14.30
C ASP A 41 1.97 -4.59 -12.94
N ARG A 42 2.91 -3.79 -12.42
CA ARG A 42 3.51 -4.01 -11.10
C ARG A 42 2.51 -3.82 -9.98
N TRP A 43 1.74 -2.74 -10.01
CA TRP A 43 0.72 -2.48 -9.00
C TRP A 43 -0.40 -3.52 -9.06
N GLN A 44 -0.79 -3.97 -10.25
CA GLN A 44 -1.72 -5.08 -10.42
C GLN A 44 -1.14 -6.41 -9.91
N ALA A 45 0.16 -6.65 -10.10
CA ALA A 45 0.83 -7.82 -9.54
C ALA A 45 0.85 -7.79 -8.00
N ILE A 46 1.11 -6.63 -7.40
CA ILE A 46 0.99 -6.43 -5.94
C ILE A 46 -0.44 -6.78 -5.49
N LEU A 47 -1.47 -6.22 -6.14
CA LEU A 47 -2.85 -6.55 -5.81
C LEU A 47 -3.08 -8.06 -5.86
N ARG A 48 -2.73 -8.73 -6.95
CA ARG A 48 -2.95 -10.18 -7.09
C ARG A 48 -2.14 -11.03 -6.10
N HIS A 49 -0.95 -10.59 -5.72
CA HIS A 49 -0.05 -11.33 -4.82
C HIS A 49 -0.51 -11.35 -3.37
N TYR A 50 -1.04 -10.22 -2.88
CA TYR A 50 -1.43 -10.07 -1.47
C TYR A 50 -2.91 -10.38 -1.26
N ASN A 51 -3.26 -10.93 -0.10
CA ASN A 51 -4.66 -11.16 0.28
C ASN A 51 -5.37 -9.85 0.70
N PRO A 52 -6.71 -9.82 0.81
CA PRO A 52 -7.45 -8.58 1.12
C PRO A 52 -6.99 -7.85 2.39
N THR A 53 -6.71 -8.58 3.48
CA THR A 53 -6.21 -7.98 4.72
C THR A 53 -4.84 -7.33 4.54
N GLN A 54 -3.94 -7.97 3.79
CA GLN A 54 -2.62 -7.43 3.48
C GLN A 54 -2.72 -6.21 2.54
N ARG A 55 -3.65 -6.21 1.58
CA ARG A 55 -3.93 -5.06 0.71
C ARG A 55 -4.38 -3.84 1.52
N LEU A 56 -5.28 -4.04 2.50
CA LEU A 56 -5.72 -2.98 3.41
C LEU A 56 -4.55 -2.44 4.25
N LEU A 57 -3.67 -3.32 4.73
CA LEU A 57 -2.48 -2.91 5.48
C LEU A 57 -1.51 -2.10 4.60
N ILE A 58 -1.26 -2.55 3.37
CA ILE A 58 -0.43 -1.82 2.39
C ILE A 58 -1.05 -0.45 2.09
N ALA A 59 -2.36 -0.38 1.85
CA ALA A 59 -3.06 0.88 1.63
C ALA A 59 -2.98 1.83 2.84
N GLY A 60 -3.11 1.30 4.06
CA GLY A 60 -2.90 2.05 5.29
C GLY A 60 -1.47 2.61 5.39
N GLN A 61 -0.47 1.80 5.07
CA GLN A 61 0.93 2.20 5.09
C GLN A 61 1.28 3.20 3.97
N ILE A 62 0.62 3.14 2.81
CA ILE A 62 0.74 4.20 1.80
C ILE A 62 0.24 5.52 2.38
N ARG A 63 -0.95 5.56 3.00
CA ARG A 63 -1.49 6.79 3.63
C ARG A 63 -0.58 7.31 4.75
N GLU A 64 -0.01 6.41 5.54
CA GLU A 64 0.95 6.75 6.58
C GLU A 64 2.22 7.38 5.99
N LEU A 65 2.78 6.80 4.91
CA LEU A 65 3.93 7.37 4.22
C LEU A 65 3.62 8.78 3.70
N LEU A 66 2.48 8.96 3.04
CA LEU A 66 2.06 10.24 2.46
C LEU A 66 1.93 11.37 3.49
N SER A 67 1.65 11.05 4.76
CA SER A 67 1.53 12.02 5.85
C SER A 67 2.83 12.36 6.56
N ARG A 68 3.94 11.68 6.22
CA ARG A 68 5.27 11.99 6.76
C ARG A 68 5.87 13.24 6.12
N ASP A 69 6.93 13.74 6.75
CA ASP A 69 7.72 14.84 6.22
C ASP A 69 8.44 14.46 4.91
N ASP A 70 8.81 15.48 4.14
CA ASP A 70 9.37 15.32 2.79
C ASP A 70 10.64 14.47 2.77
N SER A 71 11.51 14.67 3.77
CA SER A 71 12.78 13.95 3.84
C SER A 71 12.56 12.45 4.02
N PHE A 72 11.57 12.08 4.83
CA PHE A 72 11.19 10.69 5.03
C PHE A 72 10.54 10.09 3.78
N VAL A 73 9.61 10.81 3.15
CA VAL A 73 8.89 10.31 1.95
C VAL A 73 9.86 9.99 0.82
N LEU A 74 10.74 10.93 0.50
CA LEU A 74 11.70 10.78 -0.58
C LEU A 74 12.73 9.68 -0.27
N ALA A 75 13.33 9.72 0.93
CA ALA A 75 14.32 8.72 1.34
C ALA A 75 13.74 7.31 1.41
N PHE A 76 12.47 7.16 1.79
CA PHE A 76 11.80 5.86 1.80
C PHE A 76 11.66 5.29 0.38
N TRP A 77 11.26 6.12 -0.59
CA TRP A 77 11.10 5.70 -1.97
C TRP A 77 12.45 5.31 -2.58
N ASP A 78 13.43 6.22 -2.56
CA ASP A 78 14.75 6.02 -3.15
C ASP A 78 15.48 4.80 -2.61
N LYS A 79 15.24 4.47 -1.33
CA LYS A 79 15.89 3.32 -0.69
C LYS A 79 15.30 1.98 -1.09
N HIS A 80 14.03 1.94 -1.47
CA HIS A 80 13.29 0.68 -1.62
C HIS A 80 12.74 0.43 -3.02
N SER A 81 12.78 1.43 -3.90
CA SER A 81 12.42 1.32 -5.30
C SER A 81 13.68 1.57 -6.14
N ASP A 82 14.08 0.58 -6.95
CA ASP A 82 15.11 0.79 -7.98
C ASP A 82 14.51 1.48 -9.23
N TYR A 83 13.25 1.88 -9.14
CA TYR A 83 12.44 2.34 -10.25
C TYR A 83 11.95 3.77 -10.06
N PHE A 84 12.24 4.60 -11.07
CA PHE A 84 12.10 6.07 -11.09
C PHE A 84 12.80 6.77 -9.91
N GLY A 85 13.81 7.59 -10.24
CA GLY A 85 14.31 8.60 -9.31
C GLY A 85 13.38 9.80 -9.36
N PHE A 86 12.46 9.89 -8.41
CA PHE A 86 11.73 11.13 -8.18
C PHE A 86 12.69 12.17 -7.59
N GLU A 87 12.55 13.43 -7.99
CA GLU A 87 13.41 14.51 -7.50
C GLU A 87 12.85 15.14 -6.22
N THR A 88 11.54 14.99 -5.99
CA THR A 88 10.86 15.61 -4.85
C THR A 88 9.88 14.67 -4.14
N ALA A 89 9.64 14.93 -2.86
CA ALA A 89 8.63 14.20 -2.09
C ALA A 89 7.21 14.37 -2.66
N ASP A 90 6.91 15.51 -3.27
CA ASP A 90 5.58 15.76 -3.85
C ASP A 90 5.32 14.91 -5.08
N GLU A 91 6.35 14.63 -5.90
CA GLU A 91 6.23 13.67 -7.01
C GLU A 91 5.94 12.26 -6.50
N VAL A 92 6.64 11.82 -5.45
CA VAL A 92 6.37 10.54 -4.77
C VAL A 92 4.92 10.51 -4.26
N ARG A 93 4.47 11.60 -3.62
CA ARG A 93 3.10 11.69 -3.09
C ARG A 93 2.05 11.64 -4.19
N GLN A 94 2.26 12.38 -5.28
CA GLN A 94 1.35 12.41 -6.41
C GLN A 94 1.26 11.02 -7.06
N TYR A 95 2.41 10.38 -7.25
CA TYR A 95 2.50 9.02 -7.78
C TYR A 95 1.75 8.02 -6.90
N LEU A 96 2.10 7.93 -5.61
CA LEU A 96 1.49 6.98 -4.68
C LEU A 96 0.01 7.24 -4.43
N SER A 97 -0.41 8.51 -4.39
CA SER A 97 -1.84 8.88 -4.28
C SER A 97 -2.64 8.38 -5.48
N GLY A 98 -2.06 8.42 -6.68
CA GLY A 98 -2.66 7.85 -7.89
C GLY A 98 -2.86 6.33 -7.78
N LYS A 99 -1.92 5.63 -7.13
CA LYS A 99 -1.94 4.16 -6.98
C LYS A 99 -2.77 3.68 -5.81
N LEU A 100 -2.97 4.50 -4.78
CA LEU A 100 -3.81 4.16 -3.63
C LEU A 100 -5.24 3.77 -4.04
N ARG A 101 -5.79 4.40 -5.09
CA ARG A 101 -7.14 4.11 -5.62
C ARG A 101 -7.31 2.64 -6.03
N LEU A 102 -6.25 1.97 -6.48
CA LEU A 102 -6.28 0.57 -6.89
C LEU A 102 -6.61 -0.37 -5.72
N PHE A 103 -6.20 0.00 -4.50
CA PHE A 103 -6.47 -0.77 -3.28
C PHE A 103 -7.85 -0.50 -2.69
N GLU A 104 -8.41 0.69 -2.96
CA GLU A 104 -9.73 1.10 -2.48
C GLU A 104 -10.87 0.50 -3.32
N GLN A 105 -10.69 0.37 -4.64
CA GLN A 105 -11.68 -0.23 -5.53
C GLN A 105 -11.82 -1.75 -5.32
N ASP A 106 -10.72 -2.43 -5.00
CA ASP A 106 -10.72 -3.87 -4.70
C ASP A 106 -11.50 -4.18 -3.40
N SER A 107 -11.43 -3.28 -2.42
CA SER A 107 -12.14 -3.42 -1.13
C SER A 107 -13.67 -3.34 -1.26
N LEU A 108 -14.18 -2.70 -2.32
CA LEU A 108 -15.62 -2.57 -2.61
C LEU A 108 -16.18 -3.75 -3.42
N SER A 109 -15.32 -4.59 -4.01
CA SER A 109 -15.73 -5.72 -4.86
C SER A 109 -15.97 -7.01 -4.05
N GLY A 110 -15.69 -7.01 -2.74
CA GLY A 110 -16.05 -8.09 -1.83
C GLY A 110 -17.53 -8.00 -1.45
N SER A 111 -18.41 -8.65 -2.24
CA SER A 111 -19.81 -8.79 -1.87
C SER A 111 -19.96 -9.44 -0.49
N PRO A 112 -20.89 -8.98 0.38
CA PRO A 112 -21.24 -9.72 1.58
C PRO A 112 -21.86 -11.06 1.16
N VAL A 113 -21.31 -12.16 1.67
CA VAL A 113 -21.97 -13.46 1.62
C VAL A 113 -23.30 -13.30 2.35
N GLN A 114 -24.42 -13.32 1.62
CA GLN A 114 -25.74 -13.45 2.23
C GLN A 114 -25.81 -14.83 2.87
N GLU A 115 -25.62 -14.89 4.20
CA GLU A 115 -26.02 -16.04 5.00
C GLU A 115 -27.50 -16.30 4.73
N SER A 116 -27.77 -17.41 4.06
CA SER A 116 -29.11 -17.90 3.84
C SER A 116 -29.70 -18.31 5.20
N GLN A 117 -30.62 -17.50 5.70
CA GLN A 117 -31.39 -17.78 6.89
C GLN A 117 -32.18 -19.09 6.68
N PRO A 118 -32.11 -20.08 7.59
CA PRO A 118 -32.87 -21.31 7.43
C PRO A 118 -34.36 -21.05 7.65
N PRO A 119 -35.26 -21.74 6.90
CA PRO A 119 -36.70 -21.54 7.03
C PRO A 119 -37.21 -22.04 8.39
N LEU A 120 -38.24 -21.33 8.89
CA LEU A 120 -39.00 -21.60 10.11
C LEU A 120 -39.67 -22.98 10.12
#